data_AF-A0AA93CDP4-F1
#
_entry.id   AF-A0AA93CDP4-F1
#
_cell.length_a   1.000
_cell.length_b   1.000
_cell.length_c   1.000
_cell.angle_alpha   90.00
_cell.angle_beta   90.00
_cell.angle_gamma   90.00
#
_symmetry.space_group_name_H-M   'P 1'
#
loop_
_entity.id
_entity.type
_entity.pdbx_description
1 polymer ?
#
loop_
_entity_poly.entity_id
_entity_poly.type
_entity_poly.pdbx_seq_one_letter_code
_entity_poly.pdbx_strand_id
1 'polypeptide(L)'
;MNYITILLLFFFPIKNNILFGQVYLLLFFLISEGFLAYKRNNYFKMGSFWGLAILLKVFPIILFAFLLFRKKVKGLIILSCCSLIFLGISIYVNGIDSWTFFFENILAKANKGEISGEFIKSYQSILMFLKHVFISHQIKNPFPLIDNSYYYHFFLLLSKIILVGYGLYFSYKKNYPIQAFSYWILATYLLSPYGSNYNSVLLIFIVISVLSNTFDFKNKGKVGILFLLFLVSNLPINYFFDFPLPLSFFKLFLFISLWLILILKQHTSYKSHVAIVSFGIILSLLVTSLSQEKSAIQSKGIIAFKNHQESIIYDYTIKNGFLVYKYWSDKGSQTRITNYKITSINYDDIYLKDNNVFYLDKQITDDTTNKLKPAIVNGNTLIYLSDYQRGFGFYNFQKVMINN
;
A
#
# COMPACT_ATOMS: atom_id res chain seq x y z
N MET A 1 -23.75 23.53 2.57
CA MET A 1 -23.25 22.40 3.40
C MET A 1 -22.75 23.01 4.70
N ASN A 2 -23.28 22.60 5.86
CA ASN A 2 -22.83 23.14 7.13
C ASN A 2 -21.42 22.59 7.43
N TYR A 3 -20.46 23.45 7.76
CA TYR A 3 -19.08 23.06 8.13
C TYR A 3 -19.06 22.04 9.27
N ILE A 4 -20.04 22.10 10.18
CA ILE A 4 -20.23 21.15 11.28
C ILE A 4 -20.45 19.73 10.74
N THR A 5 -21.20 19.55 9.66
CA THR A 5 -21.44 18.23 9.08
C THR A 5 -20.14 17.60 8.56
N ILE A 6 -19.26 18.39 7.94
CA ILE A 6 -17.96 17.91 7.45
C ILE A 6 -17.08 17.50 8.63
N LEU A 7 -17.03 18.33 9.67
CA LEU A 7 -16.26 18.04 10.89
C LEU A 7 -16.73 16.75 11.57
N LEU A 8 -18.05 16.51 11.64
CA LEU A 8 -18.60 15.29 12.20
C LEU A 8 -18.29 14.06 11.32
N LEU A 9 -18.43 14.18 10.00
CA LEU A 9 -18.13 13.09 9.07
C LEU A 9 -16.65 12.70 9.09
N PHE A 10 -15.74 13.66 9.29
CA PHE A 10 -14.30 13.44 9.20
C PHE A 10 -13.53 13.83 10.47
N PHE A 11 -14.14 13.65 11.65
CA PHE A 11 -13.53 14.05 12.92
C PHE A 11 -12.16 13.39 13.15
N PHE A 12 -12.08 12.06 13.15
CA PHE A 12 -10.80 11.35 13.34
C PHE A 12 -9.78 11.63 12.24
N PRO A 13 -10.14 11.65 10.94
CA PRO A 13 -9.19 11.97 9.87
C PRO A 13 -8.59 13.36 10.03
N ILE A 14 -9.40 14.38 10.33
CA ILE A 14 -8.93 15.76 10.54
C ILE A 14 -8.05 15.82 11.80
N LYS A 15 -8.52 15.29 12.93
CA LYS A 15 -7.77 15.21 14.18
C LYS A 15 -6.41 14.55 13.99
N ASN A 16 -6.37 13.40 13.31
CA ASN A 16 -5.15 12.65 13.08
C ASN A 16 -4.19 13.35 12.11
N ASN A 17 -4.70 14.10 11.12
CA ASN A 17 -3.82 14.92 10.28
C ASN A 17 -3.11 16.00 11.09
N ILE A 18 -3.84 16.67 11.99
CA ILE A 18 -3.29 17.73 12.85
C ILE A 18 -2.31 17.14 13.86
N LEU A 19 -2.70 16.07 14.57
CA LEU A 19 -1.87 15.45 15.62
C LEU A 19 -0.58 14.84 15.08
N PHE A 20 -0.63 14.17 13.93
CA PHE A 20 0.51 13.43 13.38
C PHE A 20 1.23 14.18 12.24
N GLY A 21 0.92 15.46 12.03
CA GLY A 21 1.53 16.29 10.98
C GLY A 21 1.39 15.71 9.57
N GLN A 22 0.29 15.02 9.27
CA GLN A 22 0.11 14.33 8.00
C GLN A 22 -0.29 15.31 6.88
N VAL A 23 0.21 15.06 5.67
CA VAL A 23 0.06 15.97 4.52
C VAL A 23 -1.33 15.96 3.85
N TYR A 24 -2.33 15.25 4.37
CA TYR A 24 -3.58 15.05 3.60
C TYR A 24 -4.49 16.27 3.56
N LEU A 25 -4.38 17.21 4.50
CA LEU A 25 -5.06 18.50 4.39
C LEU A 25 -4.48 19.34 3.24
N LEU A 26 -3.15 19.35 3.08
CA LEU A 26 -2.48 19.97 1.93
C LEU A 26 -2.86 19.26 0.63
N LEU A 27 -2.85 17.92 0.61
CA LEU A 27 -3.29 17.16 -0.57
C LEU A 27 -4.75 17.45 -0.91
N PHE A 28 -5.64 17.56 0.08
CA PHE A 28 -7.03 17.95 -0.15
C PHE A 28 -7.11 19.32 -0.84
N PHE A 29 -6.36 20.32 -0.35
CA PHE A 29 -6.28 21.63 -0.99
C PHE A 29 -5.78 21.54 -2.44
N LEU A 30 -4.63 20.91 -2.68
CA LEU A 30 -4.04 20.80 -4.03
C LEU A 30 -4.97 20.05 -5.00
N ILE A 31 -5.55 18.94 -4.57
CA ILE A 31 -6.46 18.13 -5.38
C ILE A 31 -7.74 18.93 -5.69
N SER A 32 -8.28 19.67 -4.71
CA SER A 32 -9.48 20.50 -4.87
C SER A 32 -9.24 21.69 -5.81
N GLU A 33 -8.19 22.46 -5.58
CA GLU A 33 -7.84 23.62 -6.43
C GLU A 33 -7.51 23.18 -7.85
N GLY A 34 -6.79 22.06 -8.02
CA GLY A 34 -6.57 21.48 -9.33
C GLY A 34 -7.87 21.04 -10.01
N PHE A 35 -8.84 20.49 -9.27
CA PHE A 35 -10.16 20.15 -9.81
C PHE A 35 -10.98 21.39 -10.19
N LEU A 36 -10.93 22.46 -9.41
CA LEU A 36 -11.56 23.74 -9.76
C LEU A 36 -10.92 24.36 -11.00
N ALA A 37 -9.60 24.33 -11.12
CA ALA A 37 -8.87 24.77 -12.30
C ALA A 37 -9.23 23.93 -13.54
N TYR A 38 -9.33 22.60 -13.39
CA TYR A 38 -9.82 21.69 -14.42
C TYR A 38 -11.21 22.09 -14.91
N LYS A 39 -12.16 22.37 -14.00
CA LYS A 39 -13.51 22.83 -14.37
C LYS A 39 -13.51 24.14 -15.16
N ARG A 40 -12.54 25.02 -14.89
CA ARG A 40 -12.35 26.30 -15.60
C ARG A 40 -11.51 26.16 -16.87
N ASN A 41 -11.16 24.93 -17.30
CA ASN A 41 -10.22 24.64 -18.39
C ASN A 41 -8.84 25.33 -18.22
N ASN A 42 -8.49 25.75 -17.01
CA ASN A 42 -7.16 26.29 -16.70
C ASN A 42 -6.22 25.12 -16.41
N TYR A 43 -5.78 24.47 -17.49
CA TYR A 43 -4.97 23.26 -17.41
C TYR A 43 -3.59 23.49 -16.80
N PHE A 44 -3.04 24.71 -16.89
CA PHE A 44 -1.76 25.04 -16.23
C PHE A 44 -1.90 24.98 -14.71
N LYS A 45 -2.84 25.72 -14.13
CA LYS A 45 -3.10 25.67 -12.67
C LYS A 45 -3.46 24.25 -12.22
N MET A 46 -4.28 23.54 -13.00
CA MET A 46 -4.60 22.13 -12.75
C MET A 46 -3.33 21.27 -12.69
N GLY A 47 -2.48 21.36 -13.73
CA GLY A 47 -1.24 20.60 -13.84
C GLY A 47 -0.25 20.92 -12.72
N SER A 48 -0.13 22.19 -12.34
CA SER A 48 0.72 22.60 -11.22
C SER A 48 0.25 22.01 -9.89
N PHE A 49 -1.03 22.15 -9.55
CA PHE A 49 -1.55 21.64 -8.28
C PHE A 49 -1.53 20.11 -8.21
N TRP A 50 -2.00 19.43 -9.26
CA TRP A 50 -2.03 17.97 -9.28
C TRP A 50 -0.63 17.37 -9.44
N GLY A 51 0.25 17.98 -10.23
CA GLY A 51 1.64 17.56 -10.34
C GLY A 51 2.35 17.63 -8.99
N LEU A 52 2.21 18.74 -8.26
CA LEU A 52 2.77 18.86 -6.91
C LEU A 52 2.15 17.83 -5.95
N ALA A 53 0.84 17.58 -6.02
CA ALA A 53 0.19 16.57 -5.19
C ALA A 53 0.74 15.16 -5.46
N ILE A 54 1.03 14.80 -6.71
CA ILE A 54 1.61 13.51 -7.11
C ILE A 54 3.04 13.35 -6.59
N LEU A 55 3.83 14.42 -6.63
CA LEU A 55 5.21 14.39 -6.13
C LEU A 55 5.27 14.36 -4.60
N LEU A 56 4.30 14.98 -3.90
CA LEU A 56 4.16 14.87 -2.44
C LEU A 56 3.72 13.47 -2.00
N LYS A 57 2.85 12.82 -2.79
CA LYS A 57 2.40 11.45 -2.52
C LYS A 57 1.96 10.79 -3.82
N VAL A 58 2.35 9.54 -4.05
CA VAL A 58 2.17 8.88 -5.36
C VAL A 58 0.69 8.61 -5.73
N PHE A 59 -0.22 8.39 -4.77
CA PHE A 59 -1.59 7.93 -5.09
C PHE A 59 -2.44 8.85 -6.02
N PRO A 60 -2.32 10.20 -6.03
CA PRO A 60 -3.02 11.06 -6.99
C PRO A 60 -2.57 10.84 -8.44
N ILE A 61 -1.59 9.97 -8.71
CA ILE A 61 -1.25 9.55 -10.08
C ILE A 61 -2.47 9.00 -10.83
N ILE A 62 -3.48 8.51 -10.10
CA ILE A 62 -4.78 8.10 -10.65
C ILE A 62 -5.46 9.21 -11.48
N LEU A 63 -5.13 10.48 -11.23
CA LEU A 63 -5.69 11.61 -11.95
C LEU A 63 -5.29 11.62 -13.43
N PHE A 64 -4.18 10.95 -13.79
CA PHE A 64 -3.88 10.63 -15.19
C PHE A 64 -4.95 9.74 -15.80
N ALA A 65 -5.38 8.67 -15.12
CA ALA A 65 -6.46 7.80 -15.59
C ALA A 65 -7.78 8.58 -15.73
N PHE A 66 -8.10 9.46 -14.78
CA PHE A 66 -9.25 10.36 -14.88
C PHE A 66 -9.20 11.22 -16.16
N LEU A 67 -8.09 11.91 -16.42
CA LEU A 67 -7.95 12.77 -17.60
C LEU A 67 -7.93 11.96 -18.91
N LEU A 68 -7.24 10.82 -18.93
CA LEU A 68 -7.13 9.92 -20.07
C LEU A 68 -8.50 9.43 -20.51
N PHE A 69 -9.28 8.89 -19.59
CA PHE A 69 -10.58 8.30 -19.91
C PHE A 69 -11.67 9.35 -20.15
N ARG A 70 -11.49 10.58 -19.62
CA ARG A 70 -12.31 11.74 -20.03
C ARG A 70 -11.85 12.38 -21.34
N LYS A 71 -10.84 11.82 -22.02
CA LYS A 71 -10.26 12.31 -23.28
C LYS A 71 -9.77 13.75 -23.20
N LYS A 72 -9.20 14.14 -22.05
CA LYS A 72 -8.69 15.49 -21.79
C LYS A 72 -7.19 15.57 -22.07
N VAL A 73 -6.82 15.41 -23.35
CA VAL A 73 -5.44 15.32 -23.83
C VAL A 73 -4.60 16.55 -23.44
N LYS A 74 -5.13 17.77 -23.62
CA LYS A 74 -4.43 19.00 -23.21
C LYS A 74 -4.12 19.00 -21.70
N GLY A 75 -5.05 18.52 -20.88
CA GLY A 75 -4.84 18.36 -19.45
C GLY A 75 -3.76 17.32 -19.12
N LEU A 76 -3.77 16.18 -19.81
CA LEU A 76 -2.75 15.13 -19.65
C LEU A 76 -1.35 15.66 -19.93
N ILE A 77 -1.17 16.33 -21.08
CA ILE A 77 0.14 16.87 -21.49
C ILE A 77 0.64 17.85 -20.44
N ILE A 78 -0.22 18.79 -20.01
CA ILE A 78 0.20 19.81 -19.04
C ILE A 78 0.48 19.21 -17.67
N LEU A 79 -0.31 18.22 -17.21
CA LEU A 79 -0.03 17.49 -15.98
C LEU A 79 1.31 16.74 -16.06
N SER A 80 1.60 16.08 -17.18
CA SER A 80 2.90 15.44 -17.42
C SER A 80 4.04 16.45 -17.33
N CYS A 81 3.94 17.58 -18.05
CA CYS A 81 4.96 18.61 -18.03
C CYS A 81 5.20 19.17 -16.62
N CYS A 82 4.15 19.54 -15.88
CA CYS A 82 4.30 20.04 -14.52
C CYS A 82 4.91 18.99 -13.57
N SER A 83 4.49 17.72 -13.69
CA SER A 83 5.04 16.64 -12.86
C SER A 83 6.52 16.41 -13.15
N LEU A 84 6.93 16.44 -14.43
CA LEU A 84 8.33 16.33 -14.84
C LEU A 84 9.17 17.51 -14.34
N ILE A 85 8.63 18.73 -14.37
CA ILE A 85 9.31 19.92 -13.82
C ILE A 85 9.53 19.76 -12.32
N PHE A 86 8.51 19.37 -11.56
CA PHE A 86 8.66 19.17 -10.10
C PHE A 86 9.58 17.99 -9.77
N LEU A 87 9.53 16.91 -10.57
CA LEU A 87 10.48 15.81 -10.44
C LEU A 87 11.91 16.28 -10.71
N GLY A 88 12.14 17.07 -11.76
CA GLY A 88 13.44 17.64 -12.08
C GLY A 88 13.98 18.54 -10.97
N ILE A 89 13.13 19.41 -10.40
CA ILE A 89 13.50 20.22 -9.22
C ILE A 89 13.86 19.31 -8.04
N SER A 90 13.08 18.25 -7.79
CA SER A 90 13.35 17.33 -6.69
C SER A 90 14.64 16.53 -6.89
N ILE A 91 14.95 16.08 -8.12
CA ILE A 91 16.21 15.41 -8.46
C ILE A 91 17.38 16.38 -8.28
N TYR A 92 17.24 17.63 -8.71
CA TYR A 92 18.27 18.64 -8.54
C TYR A 92 18.60 18.89 -7.06
N VAL A 93 17.59 18.92 -6.18
CA VAL A 93 17.78 19.17 -4.74
C VAL A 93 18.25 17.91 -3.98
N ASN A 94 17.68 16.74 -4.28
CA ASN A 94 17.90 15.52 -3.49
C ASN A 94 18.91 14.54 -4.10
N GLY A 95 19.37 14.78 -5.33
CA GLY A 95 20.19 13.84 -6.10
C GLY A 95 19.37 12.72 -6.76
N ILE A 96 19.93 12.16 -7.84
CA ILE A 96 19.30 11.04 -8.57
C ILE A 96 19.29 9.75 -7.75
N ASP A 97 20.32 9.51 -6.94
CA ASP A 97 20.45 8.30 -6.12
C ASP A 97 19.29 8.12 -5.15
N SER A 98 18.81 9.22 -4.55
CA SER A 98 17.63 9.23 -3.67
C SER A 98 16.37 8.73 -4.40
N TRP A 99 16.20 9.12 -5.66
CA TRP A 99 15.06 8.71 -6.47
C TRP A 99 15.20 7.27 -6.95
N THR A 100 16.39 6.85 -7.40
CA THR A 100 16.69 5.45 -7.74
C THR A 100 16.38 4.54 -6.55
N PHE A 101 16.90 4.90 -5.38
CA PHE A 101 16.63 4.20 -4.13
C PHE A 101 15.13 4.14 -3.80
N PHE A 102 14.41 5.26 -3.93
CA PHE A 102 12.96 5.29 -3.70
C PHE A 102 12.19 4.36 -4.65
N PHE A 103 12.47 4.40 -5.95
CA PHE A 103 11.75 3.60 -6.94
C PHE A 103 12.03 2.11 -6.81
N GLU A 104 13.30 1.72 -6.64
CA GLU A 104 13.71 0.32 -6.62
C GLU A 104 13.38 -0.37 -5.29
N ASN A 105 13.57 0.33 -4.16
CA ASN A 105 13.45 -0.29 -2.83
C ASN A 105 12.14 0.05 -2.15
N ILE A 106 11.79 1.34 -2.08
CA ILE A 106 10.66 1.80 -1.28
C ILE A 106 9.33 1.57 -1.99
N LEU A 107 9.21 2.00 -3.24
CA LEU A 107 7.97 1.90 -4.01
C LEU A 107 7.61 0.45 -4.33
N ALA A 108 8.62 -0.38 -4.68
CA ALA A 108 8.42 -1.80 -4.93
C ALA A 108 7.85 -2.53 -3.71
N LYS A 109 8.43 -2.34 -2.52
CA LYS A 109 7.92 -2.91 -1.26
C LYS A 109 6.57 -2.32 -0.87
N ALA A 110 6.38 -1.01 -1.04
CA ALA A 110 5.10 -0.36 -0.79
C ALA A 110 3.97 -0.98 -1.63
N ASN A 111 4.22 -1.26 -2.91
CA ASN A 111 3.27 -1.89 -3.83
C ASN A 111 2.92 -3.34 -3.44
N LYS A 112 3.82 -4.06 -2.76
CA LYS A 112 3.57 -5.37 -2.17
C LYS A 112 2.86 -5.29 -0.81
N GLY A 113 2.63 -4.08 -0.28
CA GLY A 113 2.07 -3.86 1.05
C GLY A 113 3.06 -4.17 2.17
N GLU A 114 4.36 -4.00 1.92
CA GLU A 114 5.44 -4.39 2.82
C GLU A 114 6.15 -3.15 3.40
N ILE A 115 5.40 -2.12 3.82
CA ILE A 115 5.99 -0.89 4.41
C ILE A 115 6.41 -1.09 5.87
N SER A 116 5.55 -1.69 6.69
CA SER A 116 5.83 -1.98 8.11
C SER A 116 5.98 -3.48 8.39
N GLY A 117 5.53 -4.31 7.46
CA GLY A 117 5.53 -5.77 7.59
C GLY A 117 4.71 -6.43 6.49
N GLU A 118 4.88 -7.74 6.31
CA GLU A 118 4.21 -8.49 5.24
C GLU A 118 2.72 -8.79 5.45
N PHE A 119 2.28 -8.97 6.69
CA PHE A 119 0.90 -9.30 7.04
C PHE A 119 0.42 -8.29 8.08
N ILE A 120 -0.25 -7.24 7.62
CA ILE A 120 -0.67 -6.11 8.46
C ILE A 120 -2.17 -5.89 8.30
N LYS A 121 -2.95 -6.36 9.28
CA LYS A 121 -4.41 -6.18 9.30
C LYS A 121 -4.82 -4.72 9.35
N SER A 122 -4.00 -3.83 9.94
CA SER A 122 -4.33 -2.41 10.07
C SER A 122 -4.45 -1.64 8.75
N TYR A 123 -3.90 -2.19 7.67
CA TYR A 123 -3.99 -1.58 6.35
C TYR A 123 -5.39 -1.63 5.75
N GLN A 124 -6.23 -2.58 6.15
CA GLN A 124 -7.62 -2.69 5.70
C GLN A 124 -7.76 -2.57 4.16
N SER A 125 -6.88 -3.25 3.42
CA SER A 125 -6.79 -3.21 1.96
C SER A 125 -7.17 -4.55 1.34
N ILE A 126 -7.61 -4.54 0.08
CA ILE A 126 -7.91 -5.77 -0.69
C ILE A 126 -6.68 -6.67 -0.73
N LEU A 127 -5.49 -6.10 -0.96
CA LEU A 127 -4.24 -6.85 -0.99
C LEU A 127 -4.01 -7.60 0.32
N MET A 128 -4.07 -6.92 1.47
CA MET A 128 -3.83 -7.57 2.76
C MET A 128 -4.91 -8.59 3.12
N PHE A 129 -6.17 -8.32 2.79
CA PHE A 129 -7.25 -9.27 3.00
C PHE A 129 -6.99 -10.56 2.22
N LEU A 130 -6.74 -10.46 0.91
CA LEU A 130 -6.44 -11.61 0.06
C LEU A 130 -5.18 -12.35 0.52
N LYS A 131 -4.15 -11.63 1.00
CA LYS A 131 -2.94 -12.26 1.54
C LYS A 131 -3.25 -13.13 2.77
N HIS A 132 -4.13 -12.67 3.67
CA HIS A 132 -4.55 -13.48 4.83
C HIS A 132 -5.47 -14.65 4.44
N VAL A 133 -6.25 -14.51 3.38
CA VAL A 133 -7.11 -15.60 2.87
C VAL A 133 -6.28 -16.68 2.17
N PHE A 134 -5.29 -16.28 1.35
CA PHE A 134 -4.69 -17.14 0.34
C PHE A 134 -3.22 -17.52 0.51
N ILE A 135 -2.45 -16.81 1.34
CA ILE A 135 -1.00 -17.00 1.45
C ILE A 135 -0.65 -17.48 2.86
N SER A 136 -0.06 -18.67 2.97
CA SER A 136 0.47 -19.17 4.24
C SER A 136 1.72 -18.40 4.68
N HIS A 137 1.86 -18.26 6.00
CA HIS A 137 3.06 -17.71 6.62
C HIS A 137 3.24 -18.32 8.01
N GLN A 138 4.41 -18.91 8.26
CA GLN A 138 4.71 -19.72 9.46
C GLN A 138 4.30 -19.06 10.80
N ILE A 139 4.51 -17.75 10.94
CA ILE A 139 4.18 -17.01 12.17
C ILE A 139 2.88 -16.20 12.05
N LYS A 140 2.74 -15.35 11.02
CA LYS A 140 1.67 -14.35 10.94
C LYS A 140 0.36 -14.85 10.32
N ASN A 141 0.41 -15.93 9.54
CA ASN A 141 -0.77 -16.53 8.93
C ASN A 141 -0.57 -18.05 8.74
N PRO A 142 -0.39 -18.82 9.83
CA PRO A 142 -0.04 -20.24 9.74
C PRO A 142 -1.18 -21.09 9.16
N PHE A 143 -2.42 -20.64 9.27
CA PHE A 143 -3.61 -21.34 8.82
C PHE A 143 -4.47 -20.41 7.94
N PRO A 144 -4.04 -20.12 6.69
CA PRO A 144 -4.89 -19.40 5.74
C PRO A 144 -6.17 -20.21 5.47
N LEU A 145 -7.23 -19.54 5.04
CA LEU A 145 -8.48 -20.23 4.67
C LEU A 145 -8.25 -21.20 3.49
N ILE A 146 -7.45 -20.79 2.51
CA ILE A 146 -7.09 -21.59 1.34
C ILE A 146 -5.64 -21.27 0.97
N ASP A 147 -4.66 -22.16 1.19
CA ASP A 147 -3.28 -21.87 0.79
C ASP A 147 -3.08 -22.04 -0.72
N ASN A 148 -3.21 -20.96 -1.49
CA ASN A 148 -3.05 -21.00 -2.94
C ASN A 148 -2.67 -19.62 -3.52
N SER A 149 -1.39 -19.50 -3.92
CA SER A 149 -0.85 -18.28 -4.53
C SER A 149 -1.53 -17.91 -5.86
N TYR A 150 -2.05 -18.87 -6.63
CA TYR A 150 -2.81 -18.59 -7.85
C TYR A 150 -4.05 -17.76 -7.54
N TYR A 151 -4.86 -18.19 -6.57
CA TYR A 151 -6.08 -17.49 -6.19
C TYR A 151 -5.78 -16.11 -5.63
N TYR A 152 -4.70 -15.97 -4.84
CA TYR A 152 -4.24 -14.65 -4.40
C TYR A 152 -4.02 -13.69 -5.57
N HIS A 153 -3.20 -14.08 -6.55
CA HIS A 153 -2.90 -13.24 -7.70
C HIS A 153 -4.14 -13.01 -8.58
N PHE A 154 -4.98 -14.02 -8.75
CA PHE A 154 -6.20 -13.95 -9.56
C PHE A 154 -7.18 -12.94 -8.99
N PHE A 155 -7.57 -13.08 -7.72
CA PHE A 155 -8.53 -12.17 -7.09
C PHE A 155 -7.96 -10.76 -6.93
N LEU A 156 -6.64 -10.62 -6.68
CA LEU A 156 -6.01 -9.32 -6.59
C LEU A 156 -6.07 -8.59 -7.94
N LEU A 157 -5.74 -9.26 -9.05
CA LEU A 157 -5.81 -8.68 -10.37
C LEU A 157 -7.26 -8.39 -10.79
N LEU A 158 -8.18 -9.32 -10.51
CA LEU A 158 -9.61 -9.17 -10.79
C LEU A 158 -10.18 -7.92 -10.13
N SER A 159 -9.88 -7.71 -8.85
CA SER A 159 -10.33 -6.53 -8.11
C SER A 159 -9.83 -5.23 -8.76
N LYS A 160 -8.55 -5.17 -9.16
CA LYS A 160 -7.96 -4.00 -9.83
C LYS A 160 -8.62 -3.72 -11.17
N ILE A 161 -8.82 -4.74 -12.01
CA ILE A 161 -9.44 -4.58 -13.33
C ILE A 161 -10.88 -4.12 -13.19
N ILE A 162 -11.65 -4.70 -12.26
CA ILE A 162 -13.02 -4.28 -12.00
C ILE A 162 -13.07 -2.81 -11.56
N LEU A 163 -12.21 -2.40 -10.62
CA LEU A 163 -12.13 -1.01 -10.15
C LEU A 163 -11.79 -0.03 -11.28
N VAL A 164 -10.81 -0.38 -12.12
CA VAL A 164 -10.44 0.45 -13.28
C VAL A 164 -11.55 0.46 -14.33
N GLY A 165 -12.21 -0.67 -14.58
CA GLY A 165 -13.31 -0.81 -15.54
C GLY A 165 -14.52 0.06 -15.20
N TYR A 166 -14.90 0.13 -13.92
CA TYR A 166 -15.92 1.09 -13.50
C TYR A 166 -15.40 2.53 -13.56
N GLY A 167 -14.13 2.79 -13.26
CA GLY A 167 -13.54 4.12 -13.43
C GLY A 167 -13.60 4.62 -14.87
N LEU A 168 -13.33 3.72 -15.83
CA LEU A 168 -13.54 3.94 -17.26
C LEU A 168 -15.00 4.29 -17.57
N TYR A 169 -15.95 3.50 -17.07
CA TYR A 169 -17.38 3.74 -17.27
C TYR A 169 -17.79 5.13 -16.76
N PHE A 170 -17.41 5.47 -15.52
CA PHE A 170 -17.73 6.75 -14.89
C PHE A 170 -17.08 7.94 -15.62
N SER A 171 -15.84 7.79 -16.07
CA SER A 171 -15.15 8.82 -16.84
C SER A 171 -15.75 9.03 -18.22
N TYR A 172 -16.14 7.96 -18.90
CA TYR A 172 -16.72 8.01 -20.24
C TYR A 172 -18.12 8.64 -20.24
N LYS A 173 -18.94 8.33 -19.21
CA LYS A 173 -20.25 8.97 -19.02
C LYS A 173 -20.04 10.46 -18.73
N LYS A 174 -20.49 11.30 -19.66
CA LYS A 174 -20.11 12.72 -19.69
C LYS A 174 -20.76 13.58 -18.61
N ASN A 175 -21.80 13.10 -17.93
CA ASN A 175 -22.76 13.92 -17.18
C ASN A 175 -22.10 14.80 -16.11
N TYR A 176 -21.30 14.24 -15.19
CA TYR A 176 -20.78 15.00 -14.06
C TYR A 176 -19.30 14.68 -13.79
N PRO A 177 -18.37 15.62 -14.08
CA PRO A 177 -16.94 15.37 -13.82
C PRO A 177 -16.62 15.09 -12.35
N ILE A 178 -17.34 15.72 -11.40
CA ILE A 178 -17.15 15.49 -9.96
C ILE A 178 -17.50 14.06 -9.54
N GLN A 179 -18.44 13.42 -10.24
CA GLN A 179 -18.83 12.05 -9.96
C GLN A 179 -17.71 11.08 -10.33
N ALA A 180 -17.17 11.21 -11.56
CA ALA A 180 -16.03 10.42 -12.00
C ALA A 180 -14.80 10.69 -11.11
N PHE A 181 -14.57 11.95 -10.75
CA PHE A 181 -13.48 12.34 -9.86
C PHE A 181 -13.61 11.68 -8.47
N SER A 182 -14.80 11.75 -7.88
CA SER A 182 -15.10 11.13 -6.57
C SER A 182 -14.94 9.61 -6.62
N TYR A 183 -15.34 8.99 -7.74
CA TYR A 183 -15.09 7.57 -7.98
C TYR A 183 -13.60 7.26 -7.98
N TRP A 184 -12.79 8.01 -8.73
CA TRP A 184 -11.34 7.78 -8.79
C TRP A 184 -10.66 7.97 -7.44
N ILE A 185 -11.11 8.95 -6.64
CA ILE A 185 -10.65 9.11 -5.26
C ILE A 185 -11.00 7.86 -4.45
N LEU A 186 -12.24 7.37 -4.46
CA LEU A 186 -12.60 6.12 -3.76
C LEU A 186 -11.78 4.91 -4.26
N ALA A 187 -11.61 4.80 -5.58
CA ALA A 187 -10.85 3.72 -6.20
C ALA A 187 -9.39 3.71 -5.71
N THR A 188 -8.77 4.87 -5.44
CA THR A 188 -7.41 4.88 -4.85
C THR A 188 -7.33 4.20 -3.50
N TYR A 189 -8.39 4.24 -2.67
CA TYR A 189 -8.37 3.54 -1.39
C TYR A 189 -8.38 2.03 -1.59
N LEU A 190 -9.23 1.56 -2.51
CA LEU A 190 -9.39 0.14 -2.78
C LEU A 190 -8.21 -0.46 -3.57
N LEU A 191 -7.59 0.34 -4.43
CA LEU A 191 -6.38 -0.03 -5.17
C LEU A 191 -5.10 0.08 -4.31
N SER A 192 -5.10 0.91 -3.27
CA SER A 192 -3.92 1.10 -2.42
C SER A 192 -3.63 -0.17 -1.62
N PRO A 193 -2.37 -0.64 -1.61
CA PRO A 193 -1.96 -1.81 -0.83
C PRO A 193 -2.01 -1.56 0.69
N TYR A 194 -2.03 -0.30 1.11
CA TYR A 194 -2.14 0.11 2.50
C TYR A 194 -3.07 1.32 2.69
N GLY A 195 -3.78 1.32 3.81
CA GLY A 195 -4.68 2.39 4.23
C GLY A 195 -4.35 2.86 5.64
N SER A 196 -4.77 4.08 5.95
CA SER A 196 -4.70 4.69 7.29
C SER A 196 -5.97 5.51 7.52
N ASN A 197 -6.19 6.08 8.71
CA ASN A 197 -7.38 6.90 8.94
C ASN A 197 -7.27 8.32 8.35
N TYR A 198 -6.08 8.91 8.36
CA TYR A 198 -5.87 10.30 7.95
C TYR A 198 -6.15 10.56 6.46
N ASN A 199 -6.03 9.54 5.61
CA ASN A 199 -6.28 9.71 4.18
C ASN A 199 -7.76 10.02 3.88
N SER A 200 -8.68 9.42 4.64
CA SER A 200 -10.14 9.44 4.42
C SER A 200 -10.78 10.84 4.36
N VAL A 201 -10.06 11.89 4.77
CA VAL A 201 -10.45 13.29 4.51
C VAL A 201 -10.74 13.55 3.03
N LEU A 202 -10.06 12.85 2.10
CA LEU A 202 -10.30 13.01 0.66
C LEU A 202 -11.65 12.44 0.21
N LEU A 203 -12.32 11.61 1.01
CA LEU A 203 -13.67 11.13 0.69
C LEU A 203 -14.71 12.26 0.74
N ILE A 204 -14.34 13.47 1.16
CA ILE A 204 -15.17 14.67 1.04
C ILE A 204 -15.65 14.93 -0.40
N PHE A 205 -14.89 14.51 -1.43
CA PHE A 205 -15.36 14.60 -2.82
C PHE A 205 -16.63 13.77 -3.03
N ILE A 206 -16.75 12.61 -2.40
CA ILE A 206 -17.97 11.77 -2.42
C ILE A 206 -19.12 12.51 -1.74
N VAL A 207 -18.88 13.17 -0.60
CA VAL A 207 -19.90 14.00 0.08
C VAL A 207 -20.41 15.09 -0.87
N ILE A 208 -19.49 15.82 -1.52
CA ILE A 208 -19.83 16.87 -2.49
C ILE A 208 -20.66 16.27 -3.64
N SER A 209 -20.26 15.13 -4.18
CA SER A 209 -20.94 14.44 -5.28
C SER A 209 -22.37 14.01 -4.90
N VAL A 210 -22.55 13.46 -3.70
CA VAL A 210 -23.85 13.00 -3.18
C VAL A 210 -24.79 14.17 -2.89
N LEU A 211 -24.28 15.23 -2.26
CA LEU A 211 -25.08 16.40 -1.90
C LEU A 211 -25.42 17.31 -3.09
N SER A 212 -24.57 17.31 -4.13
CA SER A 212 -24.84 18.02 -5.39
C SER A 212 -25.81 17.28 -6.33
N ASN A 213 -26.39 16.15 -5.89
CA ASN A 213 -27.31 15.33 -6.68
C ASN A 213 -26.72 14.83 -8.00
N THR A 214 -25.39 14.74 -8.10
CA THR A 214 -24.73 14.19 -9.29
C THR A 214 -24.85 12.66 -9.34
N PHE A 215 -25.10 12.04 -8.19
CA PHE A 215 -25.62 10.69 -8.09
C PHE A 215 -27.13 10.70 -7.87
N ASP A 216 -27.84 9.76 -8.50
CA ASP A 216 -29.30 9.65 -8.48
C ASP A 216 -29.79 8.90 -7.22
N PHE A 217 -29.59 9.52 -6.05
CA PHE A 217 -30.04 8.98 -4.77
C PHE A 217 -31.27 9.72 -4.24
N LYS A 218 -32.27 8.96 -3.78
CA LYS A 218 -33.33 9.49 -2.90
C LYS A 218 -32.72 9.95 -1.56
N ASN A 219 -33.40 10.83 -0.83
CA ASN A 219 -32.90 11.38 0.44
C ASN A 219 -32.47 10.32 1.45
N LYS A 220 -33.24 9.24 1.63
CA LYS A 220 -32.86 8.10 2.50
C LYS A 220 -31.54 7.45 2.06
N GLY A 221 -31.30 7.33 0.76
CA GLY A 221 -30.05 6.81 0.21
C GLY A 221 -28.85 7.73 0.47
N LYS A 222 -29.03 9.05 0.36
CA LYS A 222 -27.99 10.02 0.71
C LYS A 222 -27.60 9.92 2.18
N VAL A 223 -28.58 9.84 3.08
CA VAL A 223 -28.34 9.66 4.52
C VAL A 223 -27.56 8.38 4.79
N GLY A 224 -27.94 7.26 4.14
CA GLY A 224 -27.22 5.99 4.25
C GLY A 224 -25.75 6.10 3.81
N ILE A 225 -25.46 6.81 2.72
CA ILE A 225 -24.08 7.02 2.25
C ILE A 225 -23.29 7.92 3.21
N LEU A 226 -23.90 8.99 3.72
CA LEU A 226 -23.26 9.86 4.71
C LEU A 226 -22.97 9.09 6.01
N PHE A 227 -23.87 8.20 6.43
CA PHE A 227 -23.65 7.32 7.57
C PHE A 227 -22.51 6.32 7.32
N LEU A 228 -22.45 5.71 6.13
CA LEU A 228 -21.31 4.85 5.77
C LEU A 228 -19.99 5.62 5.74
N LEU A 229 -19.97 6.85 5.22
CA LEU A 229 -18.79 7.72 5.24
C LEU A 229 -18.38 8.07 6.66
N PHE A 230 -19.35 8.33 7.56
CA PHE A 230 -19.08 8.53 8.97
C PHE A 230 -18.41 7.30 9.59
N LEU A 231 -18.93 6.09 9.35
CA LEU A 231 -18.35 4.85 9.85
C LEU A 231 -16.94 4.62 9.28
N VAL A 232 -16.77 4.70 7.96
CA VAL A 232 -15.47 4.54 7.29
C VAL A 232 -14.43 5.54 7.83
N SER A 233 -14.83 6.77 8.13
CA SER A 233 -13.90 7.81 8.56
C SER A 233 -13.56 7.72 10.05
N ASN A 234 -14.53 7.35 10.89
CA ASN A 234 -14.41 7.48 12.35
C ASN A 234 -14.25 6.16 13.10
N LEU A 235 -14.52 5.02 12.46
CA LEU A 235 -14.35 3.72 13.10
C LEU A 235 -12.86 3.42 13.34
N PRO A 236 -12.45 3.13 14.59
CA PRO A 236 -11.09 2.72 14.91
C PRO A 236 -10.71 1.46 14.15
N ILE A 237 -9.52 1.46 13.55
CA ILE A 237 -9.06 0.34 12.71
C ILE A 237 -8.82 -0.91 13.58
N ASN A 238 -8.34 -0.73 14.80
CA ASN A 238 -7.93 -1.81 15.71
C ASN A 238 -9.08 -2.60 16.33
N TYR A 239 -10.31 -2.07 16.34
CA TYR A 239 -11.43 -2.67 17.07
C TYR A 239 -11.74 -4.11 16.63
N PHE A 240 -11.51 -4.45 15.35
CA PHE A 240 -11.85 -5.75 14.80
C PHE A 240 -10.64 -6.68 14.59
N PHE A 241 -9.41 -6.30 14.96
CA PHE A 241 -8.21 -7.06 14.56
C PHE A 241 -8.21 -8.52 15.03
N ASP A 242 -8.76 -8.78 16.20
CA ASP A 242 -8.77 -10.10 16.82
C ASP A 242 -9.95 -10.97 16.38
N PHE A 243 -10.87 -10.41 15.59
CA PHE A 243 -11.98 -11.17 15.03
C PHE A 243 -11.48 -12.14 13.94
N PRO A 244 -12.21 -13.24 13.67
CA PRO A 244 -11.87 -14.12 12.56
C PRO A 244 -12.08 -13.41 11.20
N LEU A 245 -11.46 -13.94 10.15
CA LEU A 245 -11.79 -13.53 8.79
C LEU A 245 -13.27 -13.86 8.49
N PRO A 246 -14.02 -13.00 7.77
CA PRO A 246 -13.58 -11.74 7.15
C PRO A 246 -13.68 -10.52 8.08
N LEU A 247 -14.22 -10.66 9.29
CA LEU A 247 -14.54 -9.54 10.19
C LEU A 247 -13.30 -8.74 10.62
N SER A 248 -12.10 -9.32 10.66
CA SER A 248 -10.88 -8.55 10.92
C SER A 248 -10.55 -7.47 9.89
N PHE A 249 -11.21 -7.51 8.74
CA PHE A 249 -11.13 -6.53 7.66
C PHE A 249 -12.43 -5.70 7.54
N PHE A 250 -13.18 -5.53 8.62
CA PHE A 250 -14.49 -4.86 8.62
C PHE A 250 -14.48 -3.50 7.90
N LYS A 251 -13.46 -2.68 8.11
CA LYS A 251 -13.36 -1.36 7.47
C LYS A 251 -13.18 -1.45 5.95
N LEU A 252 -12.44 -2.44 5.46
CA LEU A 252 -12.36 -2.73 4.03
C LEU A 252 -13.75 -3.02 3.46
N PHE A 253 -14.54 -3.85 4.15
CA PHE A 253 -15.89 -4.17 3.69
C PHE A 253 -16.81 -2.96 3.71
N LEU A 254 -16.66 -2.01 4.64
CA LEU A 254 -17.37 -0.73 4.57
C LEU A 254 -17.01 0.08 3.31
N PHE A 255 -15.72 0.12 2.91
CA PHE A 255 -15.30 0.76 1.66
C PHE A 255 -15.87 0.04 0.43
N ILE A 256 -15.88 -1.30 0.43
CA ILE A 256 -16.48 -2.11 -0.64
C ILE A 256 -17.99 -1.87 -0.71
N SER A 257 -18.69 -1.82 0.43
CA SER A 257 -20.13 -1.50 0.47
C SER A 257 -20.41 -0.10 -0.08
N LEU A 258 -19.61 0.90 0.30
CA LEU A 258 -19.72 2.25 -0.25
C LEU A 258 -19.55 2.23 -1.79
N TRP A 259 -18.52 1.53 -2.28
CA TRP A 259 -18.26 1.39 -3.72
C TRP A 259 -19.40 0.68 -4.46
N LEU A 260 -19.90 -0.44 -3.92
CA LEU A 260 -21.03 -1.18 -4.49
C LEU A 260 -22.29 -0.32 -4.58
N ILE A 261 -22.61 0.45 -3.53
CA ILE A 261 -23.78 1.34 -3.51
C ILE A 261 -23.66 2.42 -4.60
N LEU A 262 -22.48 3.01 -4.78
CA LEU A 262 -22.25 4.01 -5.83
C LEU A 262 -22.41 3.43 -7.24
N ILE A 263 -22.06 2.16 -7.45
CA ILE A 263 -22.21 1.48 -8.74
C ILE A 263 -23.65 1.04 -9.00
N LEU A 264 -24.26 0.30 -8.06
CA LEU A 264 -25.57 -0.33 -8.26
C LEU A 264 -26.71 0.68 -8.41
N LYS A 265 -26.51 1.91 -7.90
CA LYS A 265 -27.48 3.00 -7.99
C LYS A 265 -27.21 3.97 -9.13
N GLN A 266 -26.09 3.79 -9.81
CA GLN A 266 -25.89 4.38 -11.13
C GLN A 266 -26.79 3.62 -12.12
N HIS A 267 -27.40 4.29 -13.09
CA HIS A 267 -28.09 3.63 -14.21
C HIS A 267 -27.09 2.96 -15.18
N THR A 268 -26.15 2.19 -14.63
CA THR A 268 -25.26 1.27 -15.34
C THR A 268 -26.13 0.19 -15.97
N SER A 269 -26.05 0.04 -17.29
CA SER A 269 -26.81 -1.02 -17.95
C SER A 269 -26.28 -2.38 -17.47
N TYR A 270 -27.16 -3.36 -17.33
CA TYR A 270 -26.78 -4.73 -16.99
C TYR A 270 -25.66 -5.25 -17.91
N LYS A 271 -25.74 -4.95 -19.21
CA LYS A 271 -24.71 -5.28 -20.21
C LYS A 271 -23.33 -4.73 -19.87
N SER A 272 -23.24 -3.50 -19.35
CA SER A 272 -21.94 -2.92 -18.94
C SER A 272 -21.35 -3.63 -17.72
N HIS A 273 -22.17 -4.02 -16.74
CA HIS A 273 -21.69 -4.79 -15.59
C HIS A 273 -21.12 -6.14 -16.05
N VAL A 274 -21.89 -6.87 -16.87
CA VAL A 274 -21.45 -8.16 -17.42
C VAL A 274 -20.16 -7.99 -18.22
N ALA A 275 -20.08 -6.99 -19.10
CA ALA A 275 -18.87 -6.75 -19.89
C ALA A 275 -17.64 -6.48 -19.00
N ILE A 276 -17.75 -5.60 -18.00
CA ILE A 276 -16.63 -5.26 -17.09
C ILE A 276 -16.21 -6.50 -16.29
N VAL A 277 -17.16 -7.23 -15.72
CA VAL A 277 -16.88 -8.40 -14.89
C VAL A 277 -16.31 -9.55 -15.72
N SER A 278 -16.93 -9.89 -16.87
CA SER A 278 -16.45 -10.95 -17.74
C SER A 278 -15.06 -10.64 -18.30
N PHE A 279 -14.81 -9.40 -18.73
CA PHE A 279 -13.48 -8.97 -19.15
C PHE A 279 -12.46 -9.09 -18.02
N GLY A 280 -12.83 -8.66 -16.81
CA GLY A 280 -12.00 -8.80 -15.62
C GLY A 280 -11.64 -10.26 -15.32
N ILE A 281 -12.61 -11.16 -15.39
CA ILE A 281 -12.39 -12.61 -15.15
C ILE A 281 -11.44 -13.18 -16.21
N ILE A 282 -11.75 -12.99 -17.49
CA ILE A 282 -10.97 -13.54 -18.61
C ILE A 282 -9.52 -13.04 -18.56
N LEU A 283 -9.33 -11.72 -18.41
CA LEU A 283 -8.00 -11.13 -18.36
C LEU A 283 -7.23 -11.58 -17.12
N SER A 284 -7.89 -11.70 -15.97
CA SER A 284 -7.24 -12.17 -14.74
C SER A 284 -6.81 -13.63 -14.87
N LEU A 285 -7.66 -14.50 -15.42
CA LEU A 285 -7.32 -15.90 -15.67
C LEU A 285 -6.10 -16.00 -16.60
N LEU A 286 -6.10 -15.28 -17.72
CA LEU A 286 -5.02 -15.30 -18.71
C LEU A 286 -3.69 -14.79 -18.16
N VAL A 287 -3.69 -13.68 -17.42
CA VAL A 287 -2.45 -13.10 -16.90
C VAL A 287 -1.87 -13.96 -15.76
N THR A 288 -2.73 -14.50 -14.90
CA THR A 288 -2.25 -15.31 -13.77
C THR A 288 -1.75 -16.68 -14.20
N SER A 289 -2.35 -17.31 -15.21
CA SER A 289 -1.85 -18.58 -15.75
C SER A 289 -0.45 -18.43 -16.35
N LEU A 290 -0.19 -17.34 -17.08
CA LEU A 290 1.13 -17.04 -17.63
C LEU A 290 2.20 -16.72 -16.57
N SER A 291 1.78 -16.28 -15.39
CA SER A 291 2.71 -15.84 -14.33
C SER A 291 3.20 -16.99 -13.44
N GLN A 292 2.45 -18.09 -13.34
CA GLN A 292 2.76 -19.20 -12.44
C GLN A 292 4.05 -19.95 -12.79
N GLU A 293 4.46 -19.98 -14.07
CA GLU A 293 5.68 -20.67 -14.48
C GLU A 293 6.95 -20.07 -13.84
N LYS A 294 6.90 -18.84 -13.33
CA LYS A 294 8.07 -18.13 -12.78
C LYS A 294 8.18 -18.16 -11.25
N SER A 295 7.14 -18.57 -10.52
CA SER A 295 7.07 -18.38 -9.05
C SER A 295 7.42 -19.62 -8.23
N ALA A 296 7.80 -20.74 -8.86
CA ALA A 296 8.11 -21.99 -8.17
C ALA A 296 9.45 -22.01 -7.42
N ILE A 297 10.20 -20.89 -7.39
CA ILE A 297 11.54 -20.82 -6.81
C ILE A 297 11.59 -19.70 -5.76
N GLN A 298 11.38 -20.03 -4.48
CA GLN A 298 11.84 -19.37 -3.23
C GLN A 298 10.86 -19.72 -2.09
N SER A 299 11.25 -20.14 -0.89
CA SER A 299 12.53 -20.13 -0.18
C SER A 299 12.52 -21.28 0.84
N LYS A 300 13.33 -22.32 0.62
CA LYS A 300 13.61 -23.36 1.63
C LYS A 300 14.74 -22.85 2.52
N GLY A 301 14.48 -22.67 3.82
CA GLY A 301 15.55 -22.69 4.84
C GLY A 301 15.82 -21.43 5.64
N ILE A 302 15.06 -20.34 5.50
CA ILE A 302 15.25 -19.17 6.38
C ILE A 302 14.50 -19.39 7.70
N ILE A 303 15.25 -19.69 8.77
CA ILE A 303 14.70 -19.77 10.13
C ILE A 303 14.92 -18.40 10.78
N ALA A 304 13.90 -17.54 10.73
CA ALA A 304 13.87 -16.34 11.54
C ALA A 304 13.82 -16.75 13.03
N PHE A 305 14.51 -16.01 13.90
CA PHE A 305 14.39 -16.26 15.34
C PHE A 305 12.94 -16.12 15.78
N LYS A 306 12.43 -17.20 16.37
CA LYS A 306 10.99 -17.53 16.44
C LYS A 306 10.14 -16.60 17.33
N ASN A 307 10.66 -15.52 17.91
CA ASN A 307 9.97 -14.83 19.01
C ASN A 307 10.24 -13.34 19.17
N HIS A 308 10.64 -12.63 18.11
CA HIS A 308 10.98 -11.23 18.23
C HIS A 308 9.87 -10.30 17.71
N GLN A 309 9.05 -9.82 18.64
CA GLN A 309 8.02 -8.78 18.44
C GLN A 309 8.62 -7.37 18.29
N GLU A 310 9.95 -7.22 18.32
CA GLU A 310 10.62 -5.94 18.30
C GLU A 310 10.46 -5.23 16.94
N SER A 311 10.11 -3.95 17.02
CA SER A 311 9.73 -3.11 15.87
C SER A 311 10.85 -2.96 14.84
N ILE A 312 12.11 -2.77 15.27
CA ILE A 312 13.26 -2.56 14.38
C ILE A 312 14.52 -3.01 15.12
N ILE A 313 15.16 -4.10 14.68
CA ILE A 313 16.54 -4.41 15.06
C ILE A 313 17.44 -3.67 14.09
N TYR A 314 18.44 -2.94 14.56
CA TYR A 314 19.31 -2.14 13.68
C TYR A 314 20.80 -2.48 13.84
N ASP A 315 21.14 -3.25 14.87
CA ASP A 315 22.53 -3.63 15.14
C ASP A 315 22.56 -4.93 15.95
N TYR A 316 23.67 -5.66 15.86
CA TYR A 316 24.01 -6.71 16.80
C TYR A 316 25.50 -6.75 17.09
N THR A 317 25.82 -7.26 18.27
CA THR A 317 27.16 -7.41 18.83
C THR A 317 27.23 -8.72 19.60
N ILE A 318 28.42 -9.14 19.98
CA ILE A 318 28.63 -10.30 20.85
C ILE A 318 29.19 -9.79 22.16
N LYS A 319 28.58 -10.21 23.28
CA LYS A 319 29.10 -9.95 24.62
C LYS A 319 29.10 -11.23 25.43
N ASN A 320 30.24 -11.55 26.05
CA ASN A 320 30.41 -12.72 26.92
C ASN A 320 29.99 -14.05 26.26
N GLY A 321 30.25 -14.21 24.95
CA GLY A 321 29.87 -15.42 24.20
C GLY A 321 28.38 -15.52 23.88
N PHE A 322 27.59 -14.46 24.07
CA PHE A 322 26.18 -14.39 23.70
C PHE A 322 25.94 -13.31 22.65
N LEU A 323 25.00 -13.59 21.75
CA LEU A 323 24.51 -12.60 20.80
C LEU A 323 23.65 -11.56 21.54
N VAL A 324 23.99 -10.28 21.34
CA VAL A 324 23.27 -9.12 21.86
C VAL A 324 22.85 -8.23 20.70
N TYR A 325 21.55 -8.02 20.52
CA TYR A 325 21.06 -7.12 19.47
C TYR A 325 20.54 -5.80 20.06
N LYS A 326 20.61 -4.74 19.26
CA LYS A 326 20.03 -3.43 19.56
C LYS A 326 18.76 -3.23 18.75
N TYR A 327 17.73 -2.71 19.41
CA TYR A 327 16.42 -2.49 18.80
C TYR A 327 15.79 -1.19 19.26
N TRP A 328 14.85 -0.67 18.47
CA TRP A 328 14.02 0.49 18.82
C TRP A 328 12.71 0.06 19.47
N SER A 329 12.40 0.67 20.62
CA SER A 329 11.16 0.56 21.39
C SER A 329 10.50 1.93 21.58
N ASP A 330 9.33 1.96 22.21
CA ASP A 330 8.66 3.18 22.71
C ASP A 330 9.54 3.99 23.68
N LYS A 331 10.49 3.34 24.34
CA LYS A 331 11.48 3.95 25.24
C LYS A 331 12.80 4.29 24.54
N GLY A 332 12.84 4.25 23.22
CA GLY A 332 14.03 4.51 22.41
C GLY A 332 14.90 3.28 22.18
N SER A 333 16.21 3.49 22.01
CA SER A 333 17.20 2.44 21.75
C SER A 333 17.39 1.55 22.98
N GLN A 334 17.24 0.24 22.78
CA GLN A 334 17.39 -0.78 23.80
C GLN A 334 18.29 -1.93 23.31
N THR A 335 18.83 -2.69 24.24
CA THR A 335 19.62 -3.89 23.97
C THR A 335 18.93 -5.11 24.56
N ARG A 336 19.04 -6.26 23.88
CA ARG A 336 18.61 -7.55 24.43
C ARG A 336 19.70 -8.58 24.23
N ILE A 337 20.02 -9.30 25.31
CA ILE A 337 20.89 -10.48 25.27
C ILE A 337 20.02 -11.68 24.91
N THR A 338 20.49 -12.47 23.96
CA THR A 338 19.82 -13.72 23.57
C THR A 338 20.47 -14.92 24.25
N ASN A 339 19.76 -16.04 24.29
CA ASN A 339 20.30 -17.32 24.76
C ASN A 339 21.17 -18.00 23.68
N TYR A 340 21.46 -17.32 22.57
CA TYR A 340 22.24 -17.88 21.48
C TYR A 340 23.74 -17.76 21.78
N LYS A 341 24.36 -18.91 22.08
CA LYS A 341 25.78 -19.00 22.42
C LYS A 341 26.64 -19.00 21.15
N ILE A 342 27.63 -18.12 21.13
CA ILE A 342 28.61 -17.98 20.06
C ILE A 342 29.99 -18.30 20.61
N THR A 343 30.61 -19.34 20.09
CA THR A 343 31.96 -19.80 20.47
C THR A 343 33.03 -19.30 19.52
N SER A 344 32.69 -19.06 18.26
CA SER A 344 33.59 -18.48 17.26
C SER A 344 32.83 -17.56 16.30
N ILE A 345 33.52 -16.57 15.74
CA ILE A 345 33.00 -15.68 14.71
C ILE A 345 34.05 -15.41 13.63
N ASN A 346 33.62 -15.40 12.37
CA ASN A 346 34.40 -15.02 11.21
C ASN A 346 33.67 -13.91 10.43
N TYR A 347 34.37 -12.80 10.20
CA TYR A 347 33.94 -11.67 9.37
C TYR A 347 34.77 -11.51 8.09
N ASP A 348 35.93 -12.17 8.00
CA ASP A 348 36.94 -11.89 6.98
C ASP A 348 36.56 -12.52 5.63
N ASP A 349 35.95 -13.70 5.64
CA ASP A 349 35.60 -14.46 4.44
C ASP A 349 34.16 -14.22 3.97
N ILE A 350 33.50 -13.18 4.49
CA ILE A 350 32.08 -12.93 4.26
C ILE A 350 31.78 -11.47 3.89
N TYR A 351 31.05 -11.28 2.80
CA TYR A 351 30.73 -9.93 2.31
C TYR A 351 29.33 -9.85 1.68
N LEU A 352 28.84 -8.63 1.53
CA LEU A 352 27.62 -8.32 0.81
C LEU A 352 27.97 -7.80 -0.59
N LYS A 353 27.34 -8.38 -1.60
CA LYS A 353 27.35 -7.87 -2.97
C LYS A 353 25.93 -7.90 -3.51
N ASP A 354 25.42 -6.75 -3.96
CA ASP A 354 24.06 -6.59 -4.47
C ASP A 354 22.98 -7.16 -3.53
N ASN A 355 23.08 -6.83 -2.23
CA ASN A 355 22.22 -7.32 -1.16
C ASN A 355 22.24 -8.85 -0.92
N ASN A 356 23.15 -9.59 -1.55
CA ASN A 356 23.35 -11.01 -1.32
C ASN A 356 24.63 -11.27 -0.51
N VAL A 357 24.56 -12.27 0.37
CA VAL A 357 25.68 -12.71 1.20
C VAL A 357 26.52 -13.70 0.41
N PHE A 358 27.82 -13.44 0.33
CA PHE A 358 28.83 -14.33 -0.21
C PHE A 358 29.76 -14.78 0.92
N TYR A 359 30.05 -16.08 0.98
CA TYR A 359 31.03 -16.67 1.89
C TYR A 359 32.02 -17.52 1.08
N LEU A 360 33.32 -17.25 1.18
CA LEU A 360 34.35 -17.87 0.33
C LEU A 360 34.00 -17.82 -1.17
N ASP A 361 33.57 -16.65 -1.63
CA ASP A 361 33.09 -16.36 -3.00
C ASP A 361 31.89 -17.18 -3.49
N LYS A 362 31.28 -17.98 -2.61
CA LYS A 362 30.04 -18.70 -2.90
C LYS A 362 28.84 -17.90 -2.40
N GLN A 363 27.87 -17.65 -3.29
CA GLN A 363 26.63 -17.00 -2.93
C GLN A 363 25.80 -17.90 -2.00
N ILE A 364 25.45 -17.38 -0.82
CA ILE A 364 24.68 -18.11 0.21
C ILE A 364 23.20 -17.72 0.18
N THR A 365 22.91 -16.43 -0.05
CA THR A 365 21.52 -15.94 -0.16
C THR A 365 21.21 -15.56 -1.59
N ASP A 366 20.00 -15.85 -2.05
CA ASP A 366 19.52 -15.49 -3.38
C ASP A 366 18.11 -14.93 -3.26
N ASP A 367 18.01 -13.71 -2.72
CA ASP A 367 16.74 -13.01 -2.56
C ASP A 367 16.94 -11.49 -2.60
N THR A 368 15.85 -10.77 -2.86
CA THR A 368 15.86 -9.31 -3.07
C THR A 368 15.81 -8.49 -1.77
N THR A 369 16.04 -9.11 -0.61
CA THR A 369 15.94 -8.42 0.69
C THR A 369 17.22 -7.69 1.03
N ASN A 370 17.09 -6.56 1.73
CA ASN A 370 18.24 -5.81 2.20
C ASN A 370 18.84 -6.52 3.40
N LYS A 371 20.15 -6.71 3.38
CA LYS A 371 20.90 -7.44 4.41
C LYS A 371 21.96 -6.52 5.00
N LEU A 372 22.28 -6.71 6.28
CA LEU A 372 23.34 -6.00 6.97
C LEU A 372 24.12 -6.96 7.88
N LYS A 373 25.39 -6.65 8.09
CA LYS A 373 26.28 -7.33 9.04
C LYS A 373 26.22 -8.86 8.93
N PRO A 374 26.54 -9.46 7.78
CA PRO A 374 26.68 -10.91 7.74
C PRO A 374 27.90 -11.35 8.55
N ALA A 375 27.80 -12.50 9.23
CA ALA A 375 28.92 -13.13 9.92
C ALA A 375 28.72 -14.64 9.97
N ILE A 376 29.81 -15.40 9.94
CA ILE A 376 29.77 -16.83 10.22
C ILE A 376 30.06 -17.05 11.70
N VAL A 377 29.16 -17.75 12.39
CA VAL A 377 29.30 -18.11 13.80
C VAL A 377 29.35 -19.61 13.98
N ASN A 378 30.10 -20.05 14.98
CA ASN A 378 30.25 -21.47 15.35
C ASN A 378 30.71 -22.36 14.16
N GLY A 379 31.44 -21.77 13.20
CA GLY A 379 32.04 -22.46 12.06
C GLY A 379 31.11 -22.86 10.90
N ASN A 380 29.78 -22.87 11.09
CA ASN A 380 28.84 -23.38 10.07
C ASN A 380 27.51 -22.61 9.99
N THR A 381 27.38 -21.50 10.72
CA THR A 381 26.11 -20.78 10.76
C THR A 381 26.31 -19.36 10.25
N LEU A 382 25.62 -19.00 9.19
CA LEU A 382 25.46 -17.61 8.78
C LEU A 382 24.43 -16.91 9.67
N ILE A 383 24.82 -15.77 10.22
CA ILE A 383 23.91 -14.80 10.86
C ILE A 383 23.99 -13.45 10.14
N TYR A 384 22.86 -12.76 10.04
CA TYR A 384 22.78 -11.43 9.44
C TYR A 384 21.50 -10.73 9.88
N LEU A 385 21.44 -9.42 9.70
CA LEU A 385 20.20 -8.67 9.77
C LEU A 385 19.59 -8.63 8.37
N SER A 386 18.30 -8.87 8.25
CA SER A 386 17.58 -8.69 7.00
C SER A 386 16.19 -8.14 7.22
N ASP A 387 15.75 -7.32 6.28
CA ASP A 387 14.37 -6.85 6.19
C ASP A 387 13.44 -7.84 5.46
N TYR A 388 13.88 -9.10 5.35
CA TYR A 388 13.07 -10.23 4.91
C TYR A 388 11.73 -10.22 5.65
N GLN A 389 10.67 -10.17 4.85
CA GLN A 389 9.27 -10.09 5.28
C GLN A 389 8.86 -8.82 6.05
N ARG A 390 9.64 -7.74 5.90
CA ARG A 390 9.43 -6.47 6.61
C ARG A 390 9.65 -5.24 5.71
N GLY A 391 9.23 -4.11 6.26
CA GLY A 391 9.54 -2.77 5.76
C GLY A 391 11.01 -2.57 5.46
N PHE A 392 11.33 -1.75 4.45
CA PHE A 392 12.71 -1.32 4.26
C PHE A 392 13.31 -0.79 5.56
N GLY A 393 14.46 -1.33 5.98
CA GLY A 393 15.16 -0.92 7.20
C GLY A 393 14.55 -1.46 8.51
N PHE A 394 13.42 -2.17 8.45
CA PHE A 394 12.84 -2.86 9.61
C PHE A 394 13.53 -4.22 9.76
N TYR A 395 14.84 -4.23 9.99
CA TYR A 395 15.59 -5.48 10.00
C TYR A 395 15.17 -6.39 11.17
N ASN A 396 15.33 -7.69 10.94
CA ASN A 396 15.29 -8.72 11.96
C ASN A 396 16.51 -9.62 11.84
N PHE A 397 16.81 -10.33 12.91
CA PHE A 397 17.92 -11.28 12.93
C PHE A 397 17.55 -12.56 12.18
N GLN A 398 18.39 -12.92 11.22
CA GLN A 398 18.28 -14.13 10.41
C GLN A 398 19.42 -15.10 10.70
N LYS A 399 19.11 -16.39 10.59
CA LYS A 399 20.08 -17.49 10.71
C LYS A 399 19.88 -18.47 9.57
N VAL A 400 20.99 -18.86 8.96
CA VAL A 400 21.06 -19.90 7.92
C VAL A 400 22.19 -20.85 8.27
N MET A 401 21.91 -22.16 8.27
CA MET A 401 22.97 -23.17 8.40
C MET A 401 23.65 -23.30 7.04
N ILE A 402 24.98 -23.16 7.03
CA ILE A 402 25.79 -23.46 5.85
C ILE A 402 26.20 -24.92 5.97
N ASN A 403 25.71 -25.74 5.05
CA ASN A 403 26.28 -27.06 4.84
C ASN A 403 27.57 -26.87 4.03
N ASN A 404 28.69 -27.32 4.58
CA ASN A 404 29.96 -27.38 3.86
C ASN A 404 29.81 -28.22 2.58
#